data_AF-B1BW12-F1
#
_entry.id   AF-B1BW12-F1
#
_cell.length_a   1.000
_cell.length_b   1.000
_cell.length_c   1.000
_cell.angle_alpha   90.00
_cell.angle_beta   90.00
_cell.angle_gamma   90.00
#
_symmetry.space_group_name_H-M   'P 1'
#
loop_
_entity.id
_entity.type
_entity.pdbx_description
1 polymer ?
#
loop_
_entity_poly.entity_id
_entity_poly.type
_entity_poly.pdbx_seq_one_letter_code
_entity_poly.pdbx_strand_id
1 'polypeptide(L)'
;MIKAENHIKLAYIATNEVYKKNSSMNFEEVLSAAMLGLVKAANRFDEKKGFKFSTYAMSTMRGQIKNDYYHDKNRFIRKRNGNTEIYEKVSISSLNDTLPLNLEKDVELIDTLPSNFEIDNEIVKLDLKNAISKLPDLQKQVIKIIFFQGKTQNEAAKLLGTNQVQISRIKNRAIESLRKILVC
;
A
#
# COMPACT_ATOMS: atom_id res chain seq x y z
N MET A 1 2.98 32.51 6.21
CA MET A 1 2.52 31.24 5.61
C MET A 1 1.27 30.81 6.36
N ILE A 2 0.15 30.62 5.65
CA ILE A 2 -1.11 30.22 6.30
C ILE A 2 -0.99 28.76 6.73
N LYS A 3 -1.31 28.45 7.99
CA LYS A 3 -1.35 27.07 8.48
C LYS A 3 -2.70 26.46 8.17
N ALA A 4 -2.73 25.40 7.37
CA ALA A 4 -3.97 24.71 7.00
C ALA A 4 -4.72 24.13 8.23
N GLU A 5 -3.98 23.72 9.26
CA GLU A 5 -4.51 23.17 10.52
C GLU A 5 -5.54 24.09 11.20
N ASN A 6 -5.31 25.41 11.13
CA ASN A 6 -6.21 26.41 11.73
C ASN A 6 -7.55 26.51 11.00
N HIS A 7 -7.69 25.91 9.82
CA HIS A 7 -8.84 26.04 8.94
C HIS A 7 -9.52 24.70 8.63
N ILE A 8 -9.24 23.64 9.39
CA ILE A 8 -9.86 22.31 9.21
C ILE A 8 -11.39 22.38 9.21
N LYS A 9 -11.98 23.23 10.07
CA LYS A 9 -13.44 23.45 10.10
C LYS A 9 -14.01 23.90 8.75
N LEU A 10 -13.23 24.65 7.96
CA LEU A 10 -13.66 25.11 6.63
C LEU A 10 -13.80 23.94 5.64
N ALA A 11 -12.91 22.94 5.73
CA ALA A 11 -13.01 21.73 4.93
C ALA A 11 -14.29 20.94 5.26
N TYR A 12 -14.61 20.76 6.55
CA TYR A 12 -15.86 20.12 6.99
C TYR A 12 -17.12 20.84 6.45
N ILE A 13 -17.12 22.18 6.44
CA ILE A 13 -18.23 22.97 5.88
C ILE A 13 -18.36 22.73 4.38
N ALA A 14 -17.23 22.74 3.64
CA ALA A 14 -17.22 22.47 2.21
C ALA A 14 -17.73 21.06 1.88
N THR A 15 -17.30 20.05 2.65
CA THR A 15 -17.75 18.67 2.53
C THR A 15 -19.25 18.55 2.77
N ASN A 16 -19.77 19.11 3.88
CA ASN A 16 -21.20 19.08 4.20
C ASN A 16 -22.07 19.71 3.10
N GLU A 17 -21.60 20.80 2.48
CA GLU A 17 -22.33 21.44 1.39
C GLU A 17 -22.43 20.55 0.15
N VAL A 18 -21.36 19.84 -0.21
CA VAL A 18 -21.35 18.92 -1.34
C VAL A 18 -22.16 17.66 -1.03
N TYR A 19 -22.00 17.11 0.17
CA TYR A 19 -22.67 15.90 0.62
C TYR A 19 -24.20 16.06 0.65
N LYS A 20 -24.71 17.21 1.14
CA LYS A 20 -26.15 17.52 1.13
C LYS A 20 -26.76 17.53 -0.27
N LYS A 21 -25.97 17.82 -1.30
CA LYS A 21 -26.41 17.84 -2.70
C LYS A 21 -26.31 16.47 -3.37
N ASN A 22 -25.44 15.57 -2.88
CA ASN A 22 -25.20 14.25 -3.44
C ASN A 22 -24.86 13.24 -2.32
N SER A 23 -25.90 12.62 -1.75
CA SER A 23 -25.76 11.68 -0.62
C SER A 23 -25.19 10.31 -0.98
N SER A 24 -24.82 10.07 -2.25
CA SER A 24 -24.23 8.81 -2.73
C SER A 24 -22.71 8.76 -2.60
N MET A 25 -22.08 9.82 -2.10
CA MET A 25 -20.63 9.89 -1.88
C MET A 25 -20.28 9.42 -0.47
N ASN A 26 -19.12 8.80 -0.27
CA ASN A 26 -18.60 8.58 1.07
C ASN A 26 -18.13 9.92 1.67
N PHE A 27 -18.62 10.28 2.85
CA PHE A 27 -18.30 11.54 3.51
C PHE A 27 -16.79 11.70 3.77
N GLU A 28 -16.12 10.63 4.20
CA GLU A 28 -14.69 10.68 4.54
C GLU A 28 -13.80 10.90 3.31
N GLU A 29 -14.17 10.32 2.17
CA GLU A 29 -13.49 10.55 0.89
C GLU A 29 -13.65 11.99 0.40
N VAL A 30 -14.86 12.54 0.52
CA VAL A 30 -15.10 13.94 0.16
C VAL A 30 -14.34 14.88 1.11
N LEU A 31 -14.28 14.55 2.41
CA LEU A 31 -13.51 15.29 3.39
C LEU A 31 -12.01 15.26 3.10
N SER A 32 -11.44 14.10 2.77
CA SER A 32 -10.01 13.98 2.45
C SER A 32 -9.65 14.79 1.20
N ALA A 33 -10.48 14.76 0.16
CA ALA A 33 -10.33 15.60 -1.03
C ALA A 33 -10.42 17.10 -0.69
N ALA A 34 -11.37 17.48 0.17
CA ALA A 34 -11.48 18.86 0.66
C ALA A 34 -10.23 19.31 1.44
N MET A 35 -9.71 18.45 2.33
CA MET A 35 -8.49 18.72 3.10
C MET A 35 -7.27 18.89 2.18
N LEU A 36 -7.14 18.06 1.15
CA LEU A 36 -6.09 18.22 0.13
C LEU A 36 -6.22 19.57 -0.59
N GLY A 37 -7.45 19.97 -0.94
CA GLY A 37 -7.74 21.29 -1.52
C GLY A 37 -7.37 22.44 -0.58
N LEU A 38 -7.60 22.28 0.73
CA LEU A 38 -7.25 23.27 1.75
C LEU A 38 -5.73 23.45 1.85
N VAL A 39 -4.96 22.35 1.84
CA VAL A 39 -3.49 22.39 1.84
C VAL A 39 -2.97 23.08 0.58
N LYS A 40 -3.52 22.73 -0.59
CA LYS A 40 -3.17 23.39 -1.86
C LYS A 40 -3.48 24.89 -1.82
N ALA A 41 -4.61 25.27 -1.23
CA ALA A 41 -5.00 26.67 -1.07
C ALA A 41 -4.04 27.41 -0.13
N ALA A 42 -3.70 26.83 1.02
CA ALA A 42 -2.78 27.43 1.98
C ALA A 42 -1.39 27.68 1.38
N ASN A 43 -0.91 26.77 0.53
CA ASN A 43 0.38 26.88 -0.14
C ASN A 43 0.43 27.94 -1.25
N ARG A 44 -0.70 28.21 -1.93
CA ARG A 44 -0.77 29.08 -3.11
C ARG A 44 -1.41 30.45 -2.83
N PHE A 45 -1.99 30.63 -1.66
CA PHE A 45 -2.68 31.86 -1.33
C PHE A 45 -1.72 33.03 -1.19
N ASP A 46 -2.09 34.15 -1.81
CA ASP A 46 -1.35 35.40 -1.79
C ASP A 46 -2.19 36.48 -1.14
N GLU A 47 -1.78 36.89 0.06
CA GLU A 47 -2.47 37.89 0.88
C GLU A 47 -2.44 39.28 0.24
N LYS A 48 -1.44 39.57 -0.61
CA LYS A 48 -1.32 40.86 -1.32
C LYS A 48 -2.47 41.11 -2.29
N LYS A 49 -3.22 40.08 -2.68
CA LYS A 49 -4.39 40.19 -3.57
C LYS A 49 -5.64 40.71 -2.86
N GLY A 50 -5.62 40.89 -1.53
CA GLY A 50 -6.67 41.58 -0.78
C GLY A 50 -7.95 40.78 -0.52
N PHE A 51 -7.98 39.48 -0.83
CA PHE A 51 -9.14 38.61 -0.56
C PHE A 51 -8.97 37.86 0.75
N LYS A 52 -10.08 37.44 1.38
CA LYS A 52 -10.02 36.55 2.55
C LYS A 52 -9.60 35.14 2.12
N PHE A 53 -8.73 34.51 2.91
CA PHE A 53 -8.28 33.13 2.67
C PHE A 53 -9.45 32.14 2.56
N SER A 54 -10.47 32.29 3.41
CA SER A 54 -11.64 31.40 3.41
C SER A 54 -12.36 31.36 2.05
N THR A 55 -12.49 32.50 1.39
CA THR A 55 -13.13 32.60 0.07
C THR A 55 -12.32 31.86 -0.99
N TYR A 56 -11.00 32.05 -0.99
CA TYR A 56 -10.09 31.38 -1.93
C TYR A 56 -10.03 29.87 -1.68
N ALA A 57 -9.89 29.47 -0.42
CA ALA A 57 -9.85 28.09 0.00
C ALA A 57 -11.14 27.35 -0.36
N MET A 58 -12.31 27.98 -0.16
CA MET A 58 -13.60 27.37 -0.50
C MET A 58 -13.70 27.02 -1.98
N SER A 59 -13.28 27.93 -2.87
CA SER A 59 -13.27 27.69 -4.32
C SER A 59 -12.32 26.55 -4.70
N THR A 60 -11.13 26.56 -4.10
CA THR A 60 -10.10 25.52 -4.33
C THR A 60 -10.55 24.15 -3.84
N MET A 61 -11.13 24.06 -2.64
CA MET A 61 -11.64 22.83 -2.06
C MET A 61 -12.77 22.24 -2.88
N ARG A 62 -13.77 23.07 -3.27
CA ARG A 62 -14.85 22.62 -4.17
C ARG A 62 -14.31 22.11 -5.50
N GLY A 63 -13.30 22.78 -6.06
CA GLY A 63 -12.60 22.35 -7.27
C GLY A 63 -11.90 20.99 -7.09
N GLN A 64 -11.20 20.82 -5.97
CA GLN A 64 -10.50 19.56 -5.65
C GLN A 64 -11.47 18.41 -5.45
N ILE A 65 -12.53 18.59 -4.67
CA ILE A 65 -13.61 17.60 -4.48
C ILE A 65 -14.18 17.20 -5.85
N LYS A 66 -14.45 18.17 -6.72
CA LYS A 66 -14.99 17.88 -8.04
C LYS A 66 -14.01 17.08 -8.90
N ASN A 67 -12.73 17.43 -8.86
CA ASN A 67 -11.70 16.74 -9.62
C ASN A 67 -11.55 15.29 -9.15
N ASP A 68 -11.43 15.08 -7.85
CA ASP A 68 -11.16 13.76 -7.28
C ASP A 68 -12.39 12.86 -7.31
N TYR A 69 -13.61 13.42 -7.30
CA TYR A 69 -14.83 12.61 -7.34
C TYR A 69 -15.42 12.44 -8.75
N TYR A 70 -15.51 13.51 -9.54
CA TYR A 70 -16.18 13.50 -10.84
C TYR A 70 -15.23 13.34 -12.03
N HIS A 71 -13.96 13.75 -11.89
CA HIS A 71 -12.96 13.65 -12.96
C HIS A 71 -11.96 12.51 -12.76
N ASP A 72 -12.11 11.70 -11.71
CA ASP A 72 -11.22 10.57 -11.52
C ASP A 72 -11.33 9.61 -12.71
N LYS A 73 -10.24 9.55 -13.47
CA LYS A 73 -10.10 8.81 -14.73
C LYS A 73 -10.22 7.30 -14.51
N ASN A 74 -10.17 6.86 -13.25
CA ASN A 74 -10.40 5.48 -12.85
C ASN A 74 -11.84 5.00 -13.07
N ARG A 75 -12.82 5.92 -13.23
CA ARG A 75 -14.20 5.54 -13.60
C ARG A 75 -14.35 5.15 -15.07
N PHE A 76 -13.31 5.25 -15.88
CA PHE A 76 -13.38 4.88 -17.29
C PHE A 76 -12.34 3.82 -17.62
N ILE A 77 -12.79 2.63 -18.01
CA ILE A 77 -11.88 1.66 -18.62
C ILE A 77 -11.73 1.97 -20.10
N ARG A 78 -10.49 1.97 -20.59
CA ARG A 78 -10.22 2.06 -22.02
C ARG A 78 -10.46 0.69 -22.63
N LYS A 79 -11.48 0.59 -23.49
CA LYS A 79 -11.76 -0.63 -24.26
C LYS A 79 -11.42 -0.37 -25.72
N ARG A 80 -10.61 -1.25 -26.32
CA ARG A 80 -10.32 -1.20 -27.75
C ARG A 80 -11.36 -2.03 -28.48
N ASN A 81 -12.17 -1.39 -29.31
CA ASN A 81 -13.12 -2.07 -30.18
C ASN A 81 -12.69 -1.85 -31.63
N GLY A 82 -11.88 -2.77 -32.16
CA GLY A 82 -11.22 -2.60 -33.47
C GLY A 82 -10.22 -1.43 -33.49
N ASN A 83 -10.46 -0.44 -34.36
CA ASN A 83 -9.62 0.75 -34.52
C ASN A 83 -10.09 1.97 -33.71
N THR A 84 -11.21 1.87 -33.01
CA THR A 84 -11.78 3.00 -32.26
C THR A 84 -11.50 2.83 -30.76
N GLU A 85 -11.09 3.91 -30.12
CA GLU A 85 -10.92 3.96 -28.66
C GLU A 85 -12.23 4.40 -28.01
N ILE A 86 -12.80 3.56 -27.15
CA ILE A 86 -14.03 3.86 -26.42
C ILE A 86 -13.72 3.86 -24.92
N TYR A 87 -14.21 4.89 -24.22
CA TYR A 87 -14.14 5.01 -22.76
C TYR A 87 -15.50 4.67 -22.17
N GLU A 88 -15.59 3.54 -21.48
CA GLU A 88 -16.84 3.09 -20.84
C GLU A 88 -16.81 3.45 -19.35
N LYS A 89 -17.88 4.08 -18.85
CA LYS A 89 -18.00 4.44 -17.44
C LYS A 89 -18.27 3.16 -16.63
N VAL A 90 -17.33 2.80 -15.76
CA VAL A 90 -17.42 1.64 -14.88
C VAL A 90 -17.81 2.08 -13.47
N SER A 91 -18.80 1.41 -12.91
CA SER A 91 -19.05 1.39 -11.47
C SER A 91 -18.10 0.39 -10.83
N ILE A 92 -17.09 0.88 -10.11
CA ILE A 92 -16.19 0.05 -9.32
C ILE A 92 -16.87 -0.19 -7.97
N SER A 93 -17.06 -1.45 -7.58
CA SER A 93 -17.49 -1.84 -6.23
C SER A 93 -16.32 -1.75 -5.27
N SER A 94 -16.57 -1.44 -3.99
CA SER A 94 -15.51 -1.44 -2.99
C SER A 94 -15.13 -2.88 -2.67
N LEU A 95 -13.83 -3.18 -2.56
CA LEU A 95 -13.38 -4.51 -2.11
C LEU A 95 -13.82 -4.83 -0.68
N ASN A 96 -14.17 -3.80 0.10
CA ASN A 96 -14.66 -3.94 1.48
C ASN A 96 -16.19 -4.08 1.54
N ASP A 97 -16.90 -4.07 0.40
CA ASP A 97 -18.34 -4.32 0.41
C ASP A 97 -18.60 -5.76 0.84
N THR A 98 -19.60 -5.99 1.68
CA THR A 98 -19.96 -7.31 2.17
C THR A 98 -21.01 -7.98 1.28
N LEU A 99 -20.83 -9.28 1.04
CA LEU A 99 -21.82 -10.12 0.38
C LEU A 99 -22.72 -10.77 1.44
N PRO A 100 -24.07 -10.63 1.33
CA PRO A 100 -25.01 -11.35 2.16
C PRO A 100 -25.12 -12.80 1.65
N LEU A 101 -24.04 -13.56 1.79
CA LEU A 101 -24.09 -15.00 1.71
C LEU A 101 -24.70 -15.46 3.04
N ASN A 102 -25.78 -16.25 3.04
CA ASN A 102 -26.45 -16.81 4.21
C ASN A 102 -25.52 -17.68 5.09
N LEU A 103 -24.47 -17.09 5.64
CA LEU A 103 -23.46 -17.62 6.53
C LEU A 103 -23.56 -16.79 7.82
N GLU A 104 -23.12 -17.35 8.94
CA GLU A 104 -23.15 -16.66 10.24
C GLU A 104 -22.32 -15.35 10.27
N LYS A 105 -21.53 -15.08 9.22
CA LYS A 105 -20.78 -13.84 9.01
C LYS A 105 -20.84 -13.40 7.56
N ASP A 106 -21.05 -12.10 7.39
CA ASP A 106 -20.84 -11.38 6.15
C ASP A 106 -19.38 -11.55 5.68
N VAL A 107 -19.18 -11.88 4.40
CA VAL A 107 -17.86 -12.03 3.77
C VAL A 107 -17.59 -10.80 2.92
N GLU A 108 -16.41 -10.18 3.06
CA GLU A 108 -16.02 -9.04 2.24
C GLU A 108 -15.64 -9.47 0.82
N LEU A 109 -15.87 -8.62 -0.19
CA LEU A 109 -15.53 -8.93 -1.59
C LEU A 109 -14.03 -9.24 -1.75
N ILE A 110 -13.16 -8.63 -0.96
CA ILE A 110 -11.71 -8.88 -0.97
C ILE A 110 -11.37 -10.35 -0.67
N ASP A 111 -12.14 -11.00 0.21
CA ASP A 111 -11.92 -12.39 0.61
C ASP A 111 -12.35 -13.39 -0.46
N THR A 112 -13.19 -12.94 -1.41
CA THR A 112 -13.67 -13.78 -2.52
C THR A 112 -12.74 -13.76 -3.74
N LEU A 113 -11.75 -12.87 -3.76
CA LEU A 113 -10.84 -12.76 -4.90
C LEU A 113 -9.88 -13.95 -4.96
N PRO A 114 -9.72 -14.59 -6.13
CA PRO A 114 -8.78 -15.67 -6.29
C PRO A 114 -7.35 -15.14 -6.13
N SER A 115 -6.65 -15.62 -5.11
CA SER A 115 -5.23 -15.38 -4.89
C SER A 115 -4.41 -16.12 -5.95
N ASN A 116 -4.13 -15.49 -7.10
CA ASN A 116 -3.06 -15.96 -8.00
C ASN A 116 -1.66 -15.75 -7.38
N PHE A 117 -1.59 -15.07 -6.23
CA PHE A 117 -0.39 -14.99 -5.41
C PHE A 117 -0.37 -16.17 -4.46
N GLU A 118 0.70 -16.97 -4.50
CA GLU A 118 1.01 -17.94 -3.45
C GLU A 118 1.42 -17.15 -2.18
N ILE A 119 0.44 -16.54 -1.51
CA ILE A 119 0.62 -15.73 -0.31
C ILE A 119 1.45 -16.48 0.72
N ASP A 120 1.20 -17.79 0.85
CA ASP A 120 1.94 -18.70 1.71
C ASP A 120 3.46 -18.69 1.40
N ASN A 121 3.86 -18.64 0.13
CA ASN A 121 5.27 -18.63 -0.25
C ASN A 121 5.97 -17.30 0.07
N GLU A 122 5.27 -16.17 -0.04
CA GLU A 122 5.83 -14.87 0.34
C GLU A 122 5.95 -14.69 1.85
N ILE A 123 4.95 -15.18 2.61
CA ILE A 123 5.02 -15.22 4.08
C ILE A 123 6.21 -16.08 4.52
N VAL A 124 6.36 -17.29 3.94
CA VAL A 124 7.50 -18.18 4.23
C VAL A 124 8.85 -17.53 3.90
N LYS A 125 8.96 -16.77 2.79
CA LYS A 125 10.19 -16.02 2.46
C LYS A 125 10.50 -14.95 3.50
N LEU A 126 9.48 -14.26 3.99
CA LEU A 126 9.63 -13.20 4.98
C LEU A 126 10.09 -13.76 6.33
N ASP A 127 9.49 -14.87 6.78
CA ASP A 127 9.88 -15.57 8.00
C ASP A 127 11.28 -16.14 7.91
N LEU A 128 11.64 -16.75 6.76
CA LEU A 128 12.98 -17.25 6.51
C LEU A 128 14.02 -16.12 6.53
N LYS A 129 13.71 -14.97 5.93
CA LYS A 129 14.59 -13.80 5.94
C LYS A 129 14.82 -13.29 7.36
N ASN A 130 13.76 -13.22 8.16
CA ASN A 130 13.83 -12.84 9.57
C ASN A 130 14.66 -13.86 10.38
N ALA A 131 14.46 -15.16 10.17
CA ALA A 131 15.23 -16.20 10.85
C ALA A 131 16.72 -16.17 10.49
N ILE A 132 17.08 -15.98 9.21
CA ILE A 132 18.47 -15.84 8.76
C ILE A 132 19.11 -14.59 9.36
N SER A 133 18.36 -13.51 9.57
CA SER A 133 18.89 -12.28 10.16
C SER A 133 19.43 -12.50 11.59
N LYS A 134 18.79 -13.39 12.36
CA LYS A 134 19.13 -13.76 13.74
C LYS A 134 20.30 -14.74 13.86
N LEU A 135 20.77 -15.33 12.76
CA LEU A 135 21.93 -16.22 12.78
C LEU A 135 23.23 -15.45 13.04
N PRO A 136 24.20 -16.05 13.75
CA PRO A 136 25.57 -15.55 13.84
C PRO A 136 26.18 -15.28 12.46
N ASP A 137 27.03 -14.26 12.34
CA ASP A 137 27.55 -13.80 11.04
C ASP A 137 28.24 -14.90 10.23
N LEU A 138 29.04 -15.75 10.89
CA LEU A 138 29.70 -16.88 10.23
C LEU A 138 28.69 -17.91 9.67
N GLN A 139 27.60 -18.17 10.40
CA GLN A 139 26.53 -19.07 9.93
C GLN A 139 25.76 -18.46 8.77
N LYS A 140 25.43 -17.17 8.85
CA LYS A 140 24.77 -16.41 7.77
C LYS A 140 25.61 -16.42 6.50
N GLN A 141 26.92 -16.21 6.59
CA GLN A 141 27.84 -16.28 5.45
C GLN A 141 27.87 -17.67 4.82
N VAL A 142 27.98 -18.74 5.62
CA VAL A 142 27.96 -20.12 5.12
C VAL A 142 26.64 -20.44 4.41
N ILE A 143 25.49 -20.05 4.99
CA ILE A 143 24.17 -20.23 4.36
C ILE A 143 24.07 -19.45 3.05
N LYS A 144 24.56 -18.20 3.01
CA LYS A 144 24.58 -17.38 1.79
C LYS A 144 25.38 -18.03 0.67
N ILE A 145 26.59 -18.51 0.97
CA ILE A 145 27.48 -19.12 -0.02
C ILE A 145 26.89 -20.43 -0.56
N ILE A 146 26.34 -21.28 0.32
CA ILE A 146 25.82 -22.60 -0.09
C ILE A 146 24.47 -22.48 -0.80
N PHE A 147 23.50 -21.80 -0.19
CA PHE A 147 22.11 -21.83 -0.67
C PHE A 147 21.75 -20.70 -1.64
N PHE A 148 22.38 -19.53 -1.52
CA PHE A 148 22.07 -18.38 -2.40
C PHE A 148 23.05 -18.26 -3.57
N GLN A 149 24.32 -18.65 -3.38
CA GLN A 149 25.33 -18.62 -4.44
C GLN A 149 25.57 -19.99 -5.09
N GLY A 150 24.94 -21.05 -4.59
CA GLY A 150 25.04 -22.40 -5.15
C GLY A 150 26.43 -23.03 -5.04
N LYS A 151 27.31 -22.54 -4.16
CA LYS A 151 28.67 -23.05 -4.02
C LYS A 151 28.70 -24.35 -3.24
N THR A 152 29.63 -25.23 -3.58
CA THR A 152 29.83 -26.48 -2.83
C THR A 152 30.45 -26.20 -1.46
N GLN A 153 30.34 -27.15 -0.52
CA GLN A 153 30.98 -27.02 0.80
C GLN A 153 32.51 -26.87 0.70
N ASN A 154 33.13 -27.50 -0.31
CA ASN A 154 34.56 -27.37 -0.59
C ASN A 154 34.93 -25.96 -1.09
N GLU A 155 34.10 -25.37 -1.95
CA GLU A 155 34.29 -24.01 -2.43
C GLU A 155 34.08 -22.99 -1.31
N ALA A 156 33.05 -23.19 -0.49
CA ALA A 156 32.80 -22.38 0.70
C ALA A 156 33.97 -22.46 1.69
N ALA A 157 34.56 -23.64 1.88
CA ALA A 157 35.73 -23.86 2.73
C ALA A 157 36.94 -23.05 2.22
N LYS A 158 37.19 -23.10 0.91
CA LYS A 158 38.25 -22.31 0.25
C LYS A 158 38.02 -20.80 0.41
N LEU A 159 36.80 -20.33 0.21
CA LEU A 159 36.44 -18.91 0.31
C LEU A 159 36.55 -18.37 1.73
N LEU A 160 36.21 -19.18 2.73
CA LEU A 160 36.24 -18.79 4.14
C LEU A 160 37.55 -19.16 4.86
N GLY A 161 38.53 -19.73 4.14
CA GLY A 161 39.83 -20.12 4.70
C GLY A 161 39.73 -21.22 5.76
N THR A 162 38.78 -22.15 5.62
CA THR A 162 38.50 -23.22 6.59
C THR A 162 38.49 -24.59 5.91
N ASN A 163 38.24 -25.67 6.68
CA ASN A 163 38.09 -27.02 6.14
C ASN A 163 36.62 -27.38 5.86
N GLN A 164 36.36 -28.24 4.87
CA GLN A 164 35.00 -28.68 4.49
C GLN A 164 34.23 -29.30 5.66
N VAL A 165 34.91 -30.04 6.54
CA VAL A 165 34.28 -30.61 7.75
C VAL A 165 33.77 -29.51 8.69
N GLN A 166 34.50 -28.41 8.83
CA GLN A 166 34.08 -27.26 9.64
C GLN A 166 32.88 -26.55 9.02
N ILE A 167 32.90 -26.32 7.70
CA ILE A 167 31.76 -25.77 6.96
C ILE A 167 30.51 -26.65 7.14
N SER A 168 30.66 -27.97 7.04
CA SER A 168 29.55 -28.91 7.24
C SER A 168 28.93 -28.77 8.64
N ARG A 169 29.76 -28.71 9.68
CA ARG A 169 29.32 -28.50 11.07
C ARG A 169 28.65 -27.12 11.27
N ILE A 170 29.14 -26.08 10.62
CA ILE A 170 28.56 -24.73 10.71
C ILE A 170 27.21 -24.68 9.99
N LYS A 171 27.12 -25.25 8.78
CA LYS A 171 25.89 -25.36 8.00
C LYS A 171 24.80 -26.11 8.78
N ASN A 172 25.13 -27.26 9.35
CA ASN A 172 24.15 -28.05 10.10
C ASN A 172 23.66 -27.31 11.36
N ARG A 173 24.56 -26.66 12.11
CA ARG A 173 24.18 -25.81 13.25
C ARG A 173 23.30 -24.62 12.85
N ALA A 174 23.57 -24.01 11.69
CA ALA A 174 22.74 -22.95 11.14
C ALA A 174 21.33 -23.46 10.82
N ILE A 175 21.22 -24.62 10.17
CA ILE A 175 19.92 -25.25 9.85
C ILE A 175 19.14 -25.61 11.12
N GLU A 176 19.79 -26.17 12.14
CA GLU A 176 19.15 -26.45 13.43
C GLU A 176 18.64 -25.18 14.11
N SER A 177 19.44 -24.10 14.07
CA SER A 177 19.04 -22.80 14.62
C SER A 177 17.85 -22.21 13.87
N LEU A 178 17.85 -22.29 12.53
CA LEU A 178 16.71 -21.86 11.71
C LEU A 178 15.45 -22.67 12.01
N ARG A 179 15.55 -24.00 12.16
CA ARG A 179 14.42 -24.86 12.54
C ARG A 179 13.83 -24.45 13.89
N LYS A 180 14.66 -24.16 14.89
CA LYS A 180 14.19 -23.69 16.20
C LYS A 180 13.47 -22.34 16.12
N ILE A 181 13.92 -21.45 15.24
CA ILE A 181 13.32 -20.11 15.09
C ILE A 181 12.00 -20.16 14.30
N LEU A 182 11.86 -21.09 13.35
CA LEU A 182 10.71 -21.17 12.46
C LEU A 182 9.58 -22.10 12.96
N VAL A 183 9.87 -23.00 13.90
CA VAL A 183 8.91 -23.99 14.43
C VAL A 183 8.43 -23.64 15.86
N CYS A 184 9.01 -22.61 16.49
CA CYS A 184 8.50 -22.02 17.73
C CYS A 184 7.55 -20.86 17.42
#